data_AF-D9X1K2-F1
#
_entry.id   AF-D9X1K2-F1
#
_cell.length_a   1.000
_cell.length_b   1.000
_cell.length_c   1.000
_cell.angle_alpha   90.00
_cell.angle_beta   90.00
_cell.angle_gamma   90.00
#
_symmetry.space_group_name_H-M   'P 1'
#
loop_
_entity.id
_entity.type
_entity.pdbx_description
1 polymer ?
#
loop_
_entity_poly.entity_id
_entity_poly.type
_entity_poly.pdbx_seq_one_letter_code
_entity_poly.pdbx_strand_id
1 'polypeptide(L)'
;MEFTHPIVIDPTGLDIHVEATRIRERGPVTPVELPHGVPAWAVSSTPLLKRLLTDPRVSKDPRQHWQRWIDGEVSPDWPLFTWVAVTSMFTAYGTE
;
A
#
# COMPACT_ATOMS: atom_id res chain seq x y z
N MET A 1 -15.22 -3.15 2.50
CA MET A 1 -14.98 -2.16 1.42
C MET A 1 -14.81 -2.96 0.15
N GLU A 2 -15.69 -2.77 -0.82
CA GLU A 2 -15.57 -3.44 -2.11
C GLU A 2 -14.39 -2.85 -2.89
N PHE A 3 -13.57 -3.71 -3.47
CA PHE A 3 -12.40 -3.33 -4.28
C PHE A 3 -12.82 -3.19 -5.75
N THR A 4 -13.80 -2.34 -6.03
CA THR A 4 -14.37 -2.20 -7.37
C THR A 4 -13.62 -1.13 -8.17
N HIS A 5 -13.21 -1.49 -9.39
CA HIS A 5 -12.55 -0.60 -10.36
C HIS A 5 -11.28 0.11 -9.85
N PRO A 6 -10.21 -0.59 -9.44
CA PRO A 6 -8.97 0.06 -8.99
C PRO A 6 -8.33 0.93 -10.09
N ILE A 7 -7.60 1.98 -9.68
CA ILE A 7 -6.66 2.66 -10.59
C ILE A 7 -5.38 1.82 -10.64
N VAL A 8 -5.01 1.33 -11.82
CA VAL A 8 -3.71 0.66 -12.02
C VAL A 8 -2.61 1.71 -12.01
N ILE A 9 -1.63 1.54 -11.12
CA ILE A 9 -0.45 2.41 -11.01
C ILE A 9 0.50 2.10 -12.15
N ASP A 10 0.91 3.14 -12.89
CA ASP A 10 1.92 3.04 -13.93
C ASP A 10 3.33 2.89 -13.32
N PRO A 11 3.97 1.71 -13.41
CA PRO A 11 5.31 1.51 -12.87
C PRO A 11 6.40 2.27 -13.61
N THR A 12 6.13 2.75 -14.83
CA THR A 12 7.10 3.50 -15.63
C THR A 12 7.18 4.97 -15.20
N GLY A 13 6.16 5.46 -14.49
CA GLY A 13 6.11 6.82 -13.96
C GLY A 13 6.06 7.90 -15.05
N LEU A 14 5.44 7.61 -16.20
CA LEU A 14 5.42 8.52 -17.35
C LEU A 14 4.78 9.87 -17.03
N ASP A 15 3.71 9.88 -16.23
CA ASP A 15 3.07 11.11 -15.75
C ASP A 15 2.49 10.95 -14.35
N ILE A 16 3.38 11.03 -13.35
CA ILE A 16 3.04 10.89 -11.93
C ILE A 16 2.06 11.96 -11.44
N HIS A 17 2.04 13.14 -12.06
CA HIS A 17 1.20 14.25 -11.60
C HIS A 17 -0.25 14.11 -12.07
N VAL A 18 -0.44 13.67 -13.32
CA VAL A 18 -1.77 13.32 -13.84
C VAL A 18 -2.31 12.11 -13.11
N GLU A 19 -1.51 11.07 -12.90
CA GLU A 19 -1.93 9.89 -12.14
C GLU A 19 -2.34 10.25 -10.69
N ALA A 20 -1.53 11.04 -9.99
CA ALA A 20 -1.86 11.50 -8.64
C ALA A 20 -3.13 12.37 -8.61
N THR A 21 -3.41 13.13 -9.66
CA THR A 21 -4.66 13.89 -9.79
C THR A 21 -5.86 12.96 -9.93
N ARG A 22 -5.79 11.94 -10.80
CA ARG A 22 -6.85 10.93 -10.96
C ARG A 22 -7.15 10.20 -9.66
N ILE A 23 -6.13 9.89 -8.86
CA ILE A 23 -6.30 9.27 -7.54
C ILE A 23 -7.04 10.19 -6.57
N ARG A 24 -6.68 11.49 -6.54
CA ARG A 24 -7.34 12.51 -5.68
C ARG A 24 -8.79 12.75 -6.06
N GLU A 25 -9.10 12.76 -7.36
CA GLU A 25 -10.47 12.97 -7.88
C GLU A 25 -11.45 11.89 -7.42
N ARG A 26 -10.96 10.68 -7.13
CA ARG A 26 -11.79 9.58 -6.59
C ARG A 26 -12.04 9.67 -5.08
N GLY A 27 -11.43 10.63 -4.40
CA GLY A 27 -11.63 10.89 -2.98
C GLY A 27 -10.39 10.61 -2.11
N PRO A 28 -10.56 10.68 -0.78
CA PRO A 28 -9.46 10.66 0.18
C PRO A 28 -8.79 9.28 0.32
N VAL A 29 -9.48 8.21 -0.08
CA VAL A 29 -9.02 6.82 -0.05
C VAL A 29 -9.52 6.14 -1.32
N THR A 30 -8.60 5.72 -2.18
CA THR A 30 -8.91 5.21 -3.53
C THR A 30 -8.30 3.81 -3.69
N PRO A 31 -9.07 2.80 -4.17
CA PRO A 31 -8.50 1.50 -4.47
C PRO A 31 -7.54 1.60 -5.66
N VAL A 32 -6.36 1.03 -5.54
CA VAL A 32 -5.32 1.04 -6.58
C VAL A 32 -4.73 -0.35 -6.77
N GLU A 33 -4.29 -0.65 -7.98
CA GLU A 33 -3.57 -1.87 -8.29
C GLU A 33 -2.09 -1.52 -8.49
N LEU A 34 -1.24 -2.09 -7.64
CA LEU A 34 0.22 -2.00 -7.74
C LEU A 34 0.73 -2.98 -8.80
N PRO A 35 2.01 -2.90 -9.21
CA PRO A 35 2.56 -3.79 -10.22
C PRO A 35 2.28 -5.26 -9.92
N HIS A 36 2.08 -6.06 -10.97
CA HIS A 36 1.73 -7.49 -10.87
C HIS A 36 0.40 -7.77 -10.14
N GLY A 37 -0.56 -6.83 -10.17
CA GLY A 37 -1.93 -7.09 -9.71
C GLY A 37 -2.12 -7.06 -8.20
N VAL A 38 -1.20 -6.43 -7.44
CA VAL A 38 -1.30 -6.38 -5.98
C VAL A 38 -2.29 -5.28 -5.57
N PRO A 39 -3.44 -5.60 -4.95
CA PRO A 39 -4.42 -4.59 -4.56
C PRO A 39 -3.93 -3.78 -3.35
N ALA A 40 -4.13 -2.47 -3.37
CA ALA A 40 -3.81 -1.55 -2.29
C ALA A 40 -4.81 -0.39 -2.21
N TRP A 41 -4.65 0.45 -1.19
CA TRP A 41 -5.39 1.69 -1.03
C TRP A 41 -4.43 2.87 -1.08
N ALA A 42 -4.69 3.83 -1.98
CA ALA A 42 -3.99 5.10 -2.01
C ALA A 42 -4.73 6.12 -1.14
N VAL A 43 -4.05 6.67 -0.14
CA VAL A 43 -4.60 7.70 0.75
C VAL A 43 -4.11 9.06 0.28
N SER A 44 -5.03 9.88 -0.22
CA SER A 44 -4.72 11.16 -0.88
C SER A 44 -5.03 12.40 0.00
N SER A 45 -5.62 12.18 1.17
CA SER A 45 -5.95 13.22 2.16
C SER A 45 -4.84 13.37 3.21
N THR A 46 -4.21 14.53 3.25
CA THR A 46 -3.14 14.84 4.22
C THR A 46 -3.57 14.67 5.69
N PRO A 47 -4.74 15.17 6.14
CA PRO A 47 -5.19 14.94 7.51
C PRO A 47 -5.42 13.46 7.84
N LEU A 48 -5.97 12.70 6.89
CA LEU A 48 -6.20 11.26 7.07
C LEU A 48 -4.89 10.49 7.12
N LEU A 49 -3.97 10.77 6.20
CA LEU A 49 -2.65 10.14 6.16
C LEU A 49 -1.89 10.35 7.49
N LYS A 50 -1.89 11.58 8.02
CA LYS A 50 -1.28 11.88 9.32
C LYS A 50 -1.84 11.03 10.45
N ARG A 51 -3.17 10.83 10.47
CA ARG A 51 -3.83 9.98 11.48
C ARG A 51 -3.45 8.52 11.32
N LEU A 52 -3.49 7.99 10.09
CA LEU A 52 -3.19 6.58 9.80
C LEU A 52 -1.72 6.24 10.12
N LEU A 53 -0.78 7.15 9.85
CA LEU A 53 0.64 6.94 10.14
C LEU A 53 0.95 6.79 11.64
N THR A 54 0.02 7.19 12.52
CA THR A 54 0.16 7.09 13.98
C THR A 54 -0.90 6.20 14.63
N ASP A 55 -1.83 5.64 13.87
CA ASP A 55 -2.89 4.79 14.41
C ASP A 55 -2.32 3.40 14.72
N PRO A 56 -2.45 2.88 15.96
CA PRO A 56 -1.87 1.58 16.33
C PRO A 56 -2.48 0.40 15.58
N ARG A 57 -3.64 0.59 14.94
CA ARG A 57 -4.28 -0.43 14.10
C ARG A 57 -3.67 -0.52 12.70
N VAL A 58 -2.83 0.44 12.30
CA VAL A 58 -2.14 0.44 11.00
C VAL A 58 -0.75 -0.11 11.20
N SER A 59 -0.56 -1.36 10.80
CA SER A 59 0.70 -2.05 10.94
C SER A 59 1.66 -1.79 9.79
N LYS A 60 2.96 -1.84 10.11
CA LYS A 60 4.06 -1.89 9.14
C LYS A 60 4.72 -3.28 9.08
N ASP A 61 4.19 -4.26 9.80
CA ASP A 61 4.66 -5.65 9.76
C ASP A 61 3.74 -6.49 8.86
N PRO A 62 4.17 -6.79 7.62
CA PRO A 62 3.35 -7.57 6.69
C PRO A 62 3.19 -9.03 7.16
N ARG A 63 4.12 -9.54 7.98
CA ARG A 63 4.11 -10.93 8.45
C ARG A 63 3.04 -11.21 9.51
N GLN A 64 2.52 -10.14 10.13
CA GLN A 64 1.47 -10.25 11.13
C GLN A 64 0.12 -9.77 10.61
N HIS A 65 0.10 -8.76 9.73
CA HIS A 65 -1.14 -8.02 9.43
C HIS A 65 -1.50 -7.94 7.95
N TRP A 66 -0.75 -8.60 7.05
CA TRP A 66 -1.10 -8.67 5.64
C TRP A 66 -1.30 -10.12 5.17
N GLN A 67 -2.55 -10.56 5.10
CA GLN A 67 -2.89 -11.96 4.79
C GLN A 67 -2.27 -12.48 3.49
N ARG A 68 -2.26 -11.69 2.40
CA ARG A 68 -1.63 -12.09 1.12
C ARG A 68 -0.12 -12.34 1.24
N TRP A 69 0.55 -11.59 2.12
CA TRP A 69 1.96 -11.83 2.43
C TRP A 69 2.13 -13.11 3.24
N ILE A 70 1.29 -13.30 4.27
CA ILE A 70 1.30 -14.47 5.14
C ILE A 70 1.03 -15.76 4.34
N ASP A 71 0.11 -15.71 3.38
CA ASP A 71 -0.26 -16.82 2.51
C ASP A 71 0.73 -17.06 1.36
N GLY A 72 1.79 -16.23 1.25
CA GLY A 72 2.82 -16.37 0.21
C GLY A 72 2.37 -15.97 -1.20
N GLU A 73 1.27 -15.22 -1.33
CA GLU A 73 0.75 -14.75 -2.63
C GLU A 73 1.57 -13.59 -3.23
N VAL A 74 2.41 -12.95 -2.43
CA VAL A 74 3.29 -11.86 -2.87
C VAL A 74 4.64 -12.45 -3.30
N SER A 75 4.85 -12.56 -4.61
CA SER A 75 6.08 -13.11 -5.18
C SER A 75 7.32 -12.24 -4.84
N PRO A 76 8.48 -12.85 -4.55
CA PRO A 76 9.77 -12.16 -4.46
C PRO A 76 10.15 -11.34 -5.70
N ASP A 77 9.62 -11.69 -6.88
CA ASP A 77 9.85 -10.97 -8.14
C ASP A 77 9.02 -9.68 -8.25
N TRP A 78 8.15 -9.40 -7.28
CA TRP A 78 7.39 -8.16 -7.26
C TRP A 78 8.33 -6.96 -7.07
N PRO A 79 8.25 -5.91 -7.93
CA PRO A 79 9.17 -4.77 -7.85
C PRO A 79 9.18 -4.06 -6.49
N LEU A 80 8.09 -4.15 -5.73
CA LEU A 80 7.96 -3.55 -4.41
C LEU A 80 8.29 -4.51 -3.25
N PHE A 81 8.69 -5.75 -3.53
CA PHE A 81 8.92 -6.77 -2.53
C PHE A 81 9.92 -6.33 -1.47
N THR A 82 11.06 -5.78 -1.87
CA THR A 82 12.13 -5.36 -0.96
C THR A 82 11.68 -4.24 -0.01
N TRP A 83 10.79 -3.34 -0.43
CA TRP A 83 10.26 -2.27 0.41
C TRP A 83 9.36 -2.81 1.54
N VAL A 84 8.67 -3.92 1.28
CA VAL A 84 7.79 -4.59 2.25
C VAL A 84 8.55 -5.62 3.10
N ALA A 85 9.48 -6.35 2.49
CA ALA A 85 10.21 -7.45 3.13
C ALA A 85 11.16 -7.00 4.24
N VAL A 86 11.60 -5.74 4.22
CA VAL A 86 12.58 -5.21 5.18
C VAL A 86 12.11 -5.39 6.61
N THR A 87 12.94 -6.05 7.41
CA THR A 87 12.78 -6.14 8.86
C THR A 87 13.68 -5.09 9.51
N SER A 88 13.08 -4.17 10.24
CA SER A 88 13.75 -3.05 10.92
C SER A 88 13.01 -2.69 12.19
N MET A 89 13.58 -1.79 13.01
CA MET A 89 12.89 -1.23 14.18
C MET A 89 11.55 -0.54 13.83
N PHE A 90 11.35 -0.14 12.56
CA PHE A 90 10.11 0.50 12.11
C PHE A 90 9.05 -0.47 11.57
N THR A 91 9.42 -1.72 11.30
CA THR A 91 8.59 -2.71 10.58
C THR A 91 8.41 -4.01 11.35
N ALA A 92 9.06 -4.18 12.50
CA ALA A 92 8.89 -5.32 13.40
C ALA A 92 8.16 -4.88 14.68
N TYR A 93 7.28 -5.74 15.18
CA TYR A 93 6.88 -5.70 16.58
C TYR A 93 7.99 -6.37 17.40
N GLY A 94 8.43 -5.74 18.48
CA GLY A 94 9.42 -6.35 19.39
C GLY A 94 8.88 -7.65 20.00
N THR A 95 9.78 -8.47 20.54
CA THR A 95 9.39 -9.53 21.46
C THR A 95 8.88 -8.86 22.73
N GLU A 96 7.65 -9.15 23.13
CA GLU A 96 7.08 -8.70 24.40
C GLU A 96 7.95 -9.12 25.61
#